data_AF-A0A3G2L7H3-F1
#
_entry.id   AF-A0A3G2L7H3-F1
#
_cell.length_a   1.000
_cell.length_b   1.000
_cell.length_c   1.000
_cell.angle_alpha   90.00
_cell.angle_beta   90.00
_cell.angle_gamma   90.00
#
_symmetry.space_group_name_H-M   'P 1'
#
loop_
_entity.id
_entity.type
_entity.pdbx_description
1 polymer ?
#
loop_
_entity_poly.entity_id
_entity_poly.type
_entity_poly.pdbx_seq_one_letter_code
_entity_poly.pdbx_strand_id
1 'polypeptide(L)'
;MEKFNFFYENDRGELNQIHVGYNMPIYPVYDIDFTEKSYKNLILRGKINLLWRHKNDWIRVSSSENVTGYPSVDQQKIVSIYHGVNSKFTSPNNAVIYNLDGSIHRVIEVPVLLSENMIRRIKLNKDSNPPIESAEYEGGLHFGGFDWGKDDNGNLINRIEIIYDRDWIEWREINAETGEITKLLGSGRR
;
A
#
# COMPACT_ATOMS: atom_id res chain seq x y z
N MET A 1 13.52 -6.16 19.92
CA MET A 1 13.28 -5.61 18.58
C MET A 1 13.57 -4.13 18.61
N GLU A 2 14.45 -3.67 17.72
CA GLU A 2 14.69 -2.26 17.48
C GLU A 2 13.39 -1.66 16.90
N LYS A 3 12.86 -0.58 17.49
CA LYS A 3 11.63 0.05 17.01
C LYS A 3 11.94 0.78 15.70
N PHE A 4 11.28 0.38 14.61
CA PHE A 4 11.43 1.05 13.33
C PHE A 4 10.60 2.34 13.31
N ASN A 5 11.21 3.45 12.92
CA ASN A 5 10.51 4.72 12.75
C ASN A 5 10.32 4.97 11.25
N PHE A 6 9.06 5.09 10.84
CA PHE A 6 8.68 5.34 9.47
C PHE A 6 8.32 6.82 9.30
N PHE A 7 8.66 7.43 8.18
CA PHE A 7 8.44 8.87 7.99
C PHE A 7 7.92 9.19 6.60
N TYR A 8 7.18 10.29 6.54
CA TYR A 8 6.79 10.92 5.31
C TYR A 8 7.33 12.36 5.26
N GLU A 9 7.96 12.78 4.16
CA GLU A 9 8.37 14.17 3.95
C GLU A 9 7.38 14.90 3.03
N ASN A 10 6.71 15.93 3.56
CA ASN A 10 5.72 16.69 2.79
C ASN A 10 6.33 17.61 1.72
N ASP A 11 5.47 18.28 0.96
CA ASP A 11 5.84 19.23 -0.09
C ASP A 11 6.63 20.46 0.40
N ARG A 12 6.70 20.66 1.73
CA ARG A 12 7.49 21.70 2.40
C ARG A 12 8.82 21.19 2.95
N GLY A 13 9.12 19.90 2.80
CA GLY A 13 10.34 19.27 3.34
C GLY A 13 10.23 18.89 4.82
N GLU A 14 9.03 18.87 5.41
CA GLU A 14 8.83 18.52 6.81
C GLU A 14 8.68 17.00 6.98
N LEU A 15 9.44 16.42 7.90
CA LEU A 15 9.38 14.99 8.24
C LEU A 15 8.26 14.71 9.25
N ASN A 16 7.29 13.92 8.84
CA ASN A 16 6.16 13.47 9.65
C ASN A 16 6.36 11.99 10.01
N GLN A 17 6.47 11.69 11.31
CA GLN A 17 6.58 10.31 11.77
C GLN A 17 5.25 9.57 11.64
N ILE A 18 5.28 8.38 11.05
CA ILE A 18 4.16 7.46 10.98
C ILE A 18 4.39 6.39 12.05
N HIS A 19 3.47 6.35 13.02
CA HIS A 19 3.42 5.28 14.01
C HIS A 19 2.73 4.05 13.40
N VAL A 20 3.37 2.89 13.50
CA VAL A 20 2.92 1.65 12.86
C VAL A 20 2.43 0.67 13.95
N GLY A 21 1.17 0.22 13.89
CA GLY A 21 0.68 -0.94 14.67
C GLY A 21 -0.77 -0.91 15.19
N TYR A 22 -1.30 -2.11 15.51
CA TYR A 22 -2.72 -2.38 15.87
C TYR A 22 -3.11 -2.01 17.32
N ASN A 23 -2.14 -1.74 18.20
CA ASN A 23 -2.37 -1.45 19.63
C ASN A 23 -1.90 -0.06 20.07
N MET A 24 -1.76 0.89 19.13
CA MET A 24 -1.52 2.28 19.50
C MET A 24 -2.85 3.03 19.53
N PRO A 25 -3.21 3.72 20.62
CA PRO A 25 -4.26 4.72 20.54
C PRO A 25 -3.86 5.71 19.44
N ILE A 26 -4.78 5.99 18.51
CA ILE A 26 -4.59 7.01 17.48
C ILE A 26 -4.52 8.35 18.22
N TYR A 27 -3.31 8.81 18.53
CA TYR A 27 -3.04 10.20 18.88
C TYR A 27 -2.16 10.79 17.77
N PRO A 28 -2.59 11.89 17.13
CA PRO A 28 -1.81 12.55 16.10
C PRO A 28 -0.55 13.18 16.67
N VAL A 29 0.54 12.93 15.96
CA VAL A 29 1.59 13.86 15.53
C VAL A 29 1.52 15.24 16.20
N TYR A 30 2.13 15.30 17.40
CA TYR A 30 2.33 16.44 18.31
C TYR A 30 1.06 16.90 19.07
N ASP A 31 1.21 17.25 20.36
CA ASP A 31 0.14 17.79 21.22
C ASP A 31 -0.71 18.89 20.54
N ILE A 32 -1.80 18.49 19.88
CA ILE A 32 -2.73 19.38 19.18
C ILE A 32 -4.11 19.25 19.84
N ASP A 33 -4.78 20.37 20.09
CA ASP A 33 -6.15 20.40 20.62
C ASP A 33 -7.15 19.91 19.55
N PHE A 34 -7.76 18.74 19.79
CA PHE A 34 -8.58 17.97 18.83
C PHE A 34 -10.09 18.31 18.86
N THR A 35 -10.46 19.59 18.92
CA THR A 35 -11.88 19.98 18.95
C THR A 35 -12.57 20.11 17.58
N GLU A 36 -11.88 19.94 16.44
CA GLU A 36 -12.50 20.08 15.11
C GLU A 36 -12.39 18.84 14.20
N LYS A 37 -13.33 17.89 14.40
CA LYS A 37 -14.19 17.20 13.41
C LYS A 37 -13.69 16.80 12.00
N SER A 38 -12.39 16.72 11.71
CA SER A 38 -11.95 16.71 10.30
C SER A 38 -10.83 15.74 9.89
N TYR A 39 -10.70 14.53 10.46
CA TYR A 39 -9.78 13.53 9.86
C TYR A 39 -10.33 12.11 9.81
N LYS A 40 -11.22 11.88 8.83
CA LYS A 40 -11.39 10.58 8.14
C LYS A 40 -10.70 10.55 6.76
N ASN A 41 -10.06 11.64 6.34
CA ASN A 41 -9.49 11.82 5.00
C ASN A 41 -8.08 12.45 5.03
N LEU A 42 -7.12 11.87 5.76
CA LEU A 42 -5.70 12.17 5.49
C LEU A 42 -5.25 11.39 4.25
N ILE A 43 -5.93 11.65 3.12
CA ILE A 43 -5.35 11.48 1.80
C ILE A 43 -4.32 12.60 1.74
N LEU A 44 -3.07 12.30 2.08
CA LEU A 44 -1.97 13.22 1.86
C LEU A 44 -1.92 13.50 0.34
N ARG A 45 -2.46 14.65 -0.09
CA ARG A 45 -2.42 15.10 -1.48
C ARG A 45 -1.11 15.89 -1.65
N GLY A 46 -0.14 15.36 -2.39
CA GLY A 46 1.16 16.00 -2.63
C GLY A 46 2.21 15.00 -3.10
N LYS A 47 3.38 15.47 -3.55
CA LYS A 47 4.53 14.60 -3.85
C LYS A 47 5.04 14.01 -2.56
N ILE A 48 4.94 12.68 -2.42
CA ILE A 48 5.20 12.01 -1.17
C ILE A 48 6.54 11.28 -1.22
N ASN A 49 7.58 11.80 -0.55
CA ASN A 49 8.81 11.03 -0.40
C ASN A 49 8.62 9.98 0.69
N LEU A 50 8.75 8.72 0.30
CA LEU A 50 8.78 7.60 1.22
C LEU A 50 10.19 7.49 1.83
N LEU A 51 10.30 7.65 3.16
CA LEU A 51 11.57 7.59 3.87
C LEU A 51 11.50 6.75 5.14
N TRP A 52 12.63 6.15 5.49
CA TRP A 52 12.80 5.46 6.77
C TRP A 52 14.26 5.50 7.22
N ARG A 53 14.50 5.13 8.49
CA ARG A 53 15.84 5.08 9.05
C ARG A 53 16.29 3.63 9.24
N HIS A 54 17.48 3.29 8.75
CA HIS A 54 18.09 1.97 8.93
C HIS A 54 19.59 2.15 9.24
N LYS A 55 20.07 1.55 10.35
CA LYS A 55 21.49 1.61 10.77
C LYS A 55 22.11 3.03 10.79
N ASN A 56 21.34 4.02 11.23
CA ASN A 56 21.66 5.45 11.25
C ASN A 56 21.57 6.19 9.90
N ASP A 57 21.32 5.50 8.80
CA ASP A 57 21.15 6.13 7.50
C ASP A 57 19.67 6.38 7.20
N TRP A 58 19.41 7.49 6.51
CA TRP A 58 18.11 7.78 5.92
C TRP A 58 18.02 7.14 4.55
N ILE A 59 17.03 6.26 4.38
CA ILE A 59 16.73 5.65 3.09
C ILE A 59 15.55 6.41 2.49
N ARG A 60 15.70 6.82 1.23
CA ARG A 60 14.70 7.57 0.45
C ARG A 60 14.50 6.87 -0.90
N VAL A 61 13.28 6.42 -1.19
CA VAL A 61 12.97 5.65 -2.42
C VAL A 61 12.15 6.40 -3.47
N SER A 62 11.62 7.58 -3.13
CA SER A 62 10.99 8.50 -4.08
C SER A 62 11.30 9.94 -3.67
N SER A 63 11.55 10.81 -4.67
CA SER A 63 11.74 12.24 -4.49
C SER A 63 10.66 13.09 -5.20
N SER A 64 9.76 12.47 -5.98
CA SER A 64 8.82 13.22 -6.82
C SER A 64 7.53 12.52 -7.23
N GLU A 65 7.32 11.27 -6.78
CA GLU A 65 6.16 10.47 -7.16
C GLU A 65 5.15 10.39 -6.02
N ASN A 66 3.87 10.17 -6.35
CA ASN A 66 2.85 9.89 -5.35
C ASN A 66 2.99 8.42 -4.93
N VAL A 67 3.68 8.16 -3.83
CA VAL A 67 3.99 6.80 -3.37
C VAL A 67 3.52 6.65 -1.94
N THR A 68 2.69 5.65 -1.68
CA THR A 68 2.41 5.23 -0.29
C THR A 68 3.33 4.08 0.07
N GLY A 69 3.64 3.91 1.35
CA GLY A 69 4.38 2.74 1.80
C GLY A 69 4.12 2.41 3.26
N TYR A 70 4.40 1.17 3.63
CA TYR A 70 4.21 0.65 4.96
C TYR A 70 5.19 -0.52 5.21
N PRO A 71 5.71 -0.71 6.43
CA PRO A 71 6.54 -1.88 6.73
C PRO A 71 5.72 -3.17 6.76
N SER A 72 6.36 -4.31 6.48
CA SER A 72 5.79 -5.63 6.73
C SER A 72 5.57 -5.86 8.24
N VAL A 73 4.72 -6.83 8.60
CA VAL A 73 4.40 -7.18 10.00
C VAL A 73 5.66 -7.51 10.82
N ASP A 74 6.63 -8.19 10.23
CA ASP A 74 7.93 -8.51 10.84
C ASP A 74 8.95 -7.36 10.79
N GLN A 75 8.57 -6.25 10.14
CA GLN A 75 9.36 -5.03 9.94
C GLN A 75 10.71 -5.29 9.24
N GLN A 76 10.83 -6.36 8.45
CA GLN A 76 12.04 -6.68 7.68
C GLN A 76 11.99 -6.15 6.24
N LYS A 77 10.81 -5.71 5.77
CA LYS A 77 10.60 -5.18 4.42
C LYS A 77 9.74 -3.94 4.46
N ILE A 78 9.87 -3.11 3.42
CA ILE A 78 8.94 -2.00 3.16
C ILE A 78 8.16 -2.32 1.89
N VAL A 79 6.84 -2.26 1.94
CA VAL A 79 5.97 -2.40 0.76
C VAL A 79 5.47 -1.02 0.38
N SER A 80 5.65 -0.65 -0.88
CA SER A 80 5.24 0.64 -1.42
C SER A 80 4.31 0.47 -2.61
N ILE A 81 3.32 1.35 -2.71
CA ILE A 81 2.38 1.43 -3.83
C ILE A 81 2.59 2.76 -4.55
N TYR A 82 2.95 2.66 -5.83
CA TYR A 82 3.15 3.80 -6.71
C TYR A 82 1.82 4.22 -7.34
N HIS A 83 1.44 5.49 -7.20
CA HIS A 83 0.18 6.01 -7.72
C HIS A 83 0.42 6.91 -8.92
N GLY A 84 -0.48 6.82 -9.91
CA GLY A 84 -0.46 7.61 -11.13
C GLY A 84 0.15 6.88 -12.32
N VAL A 85 -0.17 7.36 -13.52
CA VAL A 85 0.18 6.70 -14.79
C VAL A 85 1.63 6.92 -15.23
N ASN A 86 2.32 7.91 -14.65
CA ASN A 86 3.69 8.30 -15.00
C ASN A 86 4.69 8.00 -13.87
N SER A 87 4.36 7.08 -12.96
CA SER A 87 5.27 6.63 -11.90
C SER A 87 6.36 5.71 -12.46
N LYS A 88 7.46 5.56 -11.70
CA LYS A 88 8.52 4.60 -12.01
C LYS A 88 8.01 3.16 -12.13
N PHE A 89 7.03 2.80 -11.31
CA PHE A 89 6.34 1.52 -11.36
C PHE A 89 4.87 1.77 -11.65
N THR A 90 4.43 1.39 -12.85
CA THR A 90 3.08 1.67 -13.34
C THR A 90 2.15 0.50 -13.09
N SER A 91 0.85 0.78 -13.14
CA SER A 91 -0.19 -0.25 -13.16
C SER A 91 0.06 -1.26 -14.30
N PRO A 92 -0.28 -2.55 -14.10
CA PRO A 92 -0.90 -3.11 -12.89
C PRO A 92 0.11 -3.46 -11.78
N ASN A 93 1.41 -3.51 -12.09
CA ASN A 93 2.47 -3.96 -11.19
C ASN A 93 3.13 -2.78 -10.44
N ASN A 94 2.29 -1.90 -9.90
CA ASN A 94 2.71 -0.67 -9.22
C ASN A 94 3.10 -0.86 -7.75
N ALA A 95 3.11 -2.10 -7.25
CA ALA A 95 3.52 -2.43 -5.89
C ALA A 95 4.95 -3.00 -5.86
N VAL A 96 5.77 -2.48 -4.96
CA VAL A 96 7.20 -2.83 -4.84
C VAL A 96 7.54 -3.13 -3.40
N ILE A 97 8.33 -4.18 -3.20
CA ILE A 97 8.91 -4.57 -1.92
C ILE A 97 10.37 -4.16 -1.92
N TYR A 98 10.77 -3.44 -0.89
CA TYR A 98 12.13 -3.01 -0.62
C TYR A 98 12.71 -3.76 0.57
N ASN A 99 14.02 -4.01 0.50
CA ASN A 99 14.83 -4.30 1.68
C ASN A 99 14.99 -3.03 2.53
N LEU A 100 15.38 -3.19 3.80
CA LEU A 100 15.58 -2.04 4.70
C LEU A 100 16.73 -1.11 4.29
N ASP A 101 17.61 -1.52 3.39
CA ASP A 101 18.66 -0.67 2.82
C ASP A 101 18.19 0.13 1.58
N GLY A 102 16.93 -0.03 1.16
CA GLY A 102 16.36 0.63 0.00
C GLY A 102 16.59 -0.06 -1.33
N SER A 103 17.29 -1.20 -1.35
CA SER A 103 17.37 -2.04 -2.54
C SER A 103 16.01 -2.68 -2.86
N ILE A 104 15.69 -2.79 -4.15
CA ILE A 104 14.46 -3.46 -4.59
C ILE A 104 14.61 -4.94 -4.31
N HIS A 105 13.71 -5.48 -3.48
CA HIS A 105 13.59 -6.91 -3.24
C HIS A 105 12.74 -7.56 -4.33
N ARG A 106 11.58 -6.96 -4.66
CA ARG A 106 10.65 -7.50 -5.65
C ARG A 106 9.68 -6.45 -6.18
N VAL A 107 9.32 -6.55 -7.45
CA VAL A 107 8.12 -5.89 -8.02
C VAL A 107 7.01 -6.93 -8.03
N ILE A 108 5.86 -6.59 -7.46
CA ILE A 108 4.75 -7.54 -7.29
C ILE A 108 3.93 -7.59 -8.58
N GLU A 109 3.69 -8.80 -9.07
CA GLU A 109 2.78 -9.05 -10.19
C GLU A 109 1.35 -9.21 -9.68
N VAL A 110 0.38 -8.64 -10.39
CA VAL A 110 -1.03 -8.81 -10.03
C VAL A 110 -1.48 -10.27 -10.27
N PRO A 111 -2.02 -10.95 -9.26
CA PRO A 111 -2.52 -12.31 -9.40
C PRO A 111 -3.88 -12.32 -10.10
N VAL A 112 -4.37 -13.53 -10.41
CA VAL A 112 -5.78 -13.73 -10.74
C VAL A 112 -6.70 -13.22 -9.62
N LEU A 113 -7.70 -12.44 -10.01
CA LEU A 113 -8.70 -11.90 -9.10
C LEU A 113 -9.66 -13.00 -8.67
N LEU A 114 -9.98 -13.04 -7.38
CA LEU A 114 -10.82 -14.07 -6.77
C LEU A 114 -12.17 -13.55 -6.27
N SER A 115 -12.35 -12.24 -6.12
CA SER A 115 -13.63 -11.65 -5.73
C SER A 115 -14.72 -12.00 -6.74
N GLU A 116 -15.83 -12.56 -6.25
CA GLU A 116 -16.98 -12.88 -7.08
C GLU A 116 -17.50 -11.66 -7.84
N ASN A 117 -17.50 -10.48 -7.20
CA ASN A 117 -17.98 -9.25 -7.82
C ASN A 117 -17.06 -8.79 -8.95
N MET A 118 -15.74 -8.85 -8.74
CA MET A 118 -14.77 -8.55 -9.80
C MET A 118 -14.85 -9.57 -10.93
N ILE A 119 -14.97 -10.87 -10.63
CA ILE A 119 -15.14 -11.92 -11.64
C ILE A 119 -16.41 -11.70 -12.47
N ARG A 120 -17.53 -11.32 -11.82
CA ARG A 120 -18.78 -10.98 -12.54
C ARG A 120 -18.57 -9.78 -13.45
N ARG A 121 -17.86 -8.75 -12.99
CA ARG A 121 -17.56 -7.55 -13.77
C ARG A 121 -16.65 -7.85 -14.97
N ILE A 122 -15.60 -8.63 -14.78
CA ILE A 122 -14.72 -9.13 -15.84
C ILE A 122 -15.55 -9.85 -16.92
N LYS A 123 -16.43 -10.77 -16.50
CA LYS A 123 -17.30 -11.50 -17.44
C LYS A 123 -18.26 -10.58 -18.20
N LEU A 124 -18.83 -9.58 -17.53
CA LEU A 124 -19.71 -8.60 -18.16
C LEU A 124 -18.97 -7.76 -19.22
N ASN A 125 -17.75 -7.34 -18.89
CA ASN A 125 -16.90 -6.53 -19.76
C ASN A 125 -16.18 -7.35 -20.83
N LYS A 126 -16.12 -8.68 -20.66
CA LYS A 126 -15.37 -9.65 -21.49
C LYS A 126 -13.85 -9.47 -21.41
N ASP A 127 -13.34 -9.11 -20.24
CA ASP A 127 -11.92 -8.95 -19.98
C ASP A 127 -11.24 -10.29 -19.62
N SER A 128 -9.90 -10.31 -19.61
CA SER A 128 -9.13 -11.42 -19.02
C SER A 128 -9.18 -11.39 -17.48
N ASN A 129 -8.68 -12.45 -16.83
CA ASN A 129 -8.47 -12.47 -15.38
C ASN A 129 -7.01 -12.82 -15.06
N PRO A 130 -6.21 -11.89 -14.51
CA PRO A 130 -6.57 -10.50 -14.23
C PRO A 130 -6.77 -9.67 -15.52
N PRO A 131 -7.55 -8.58 -15.49
CA PRO A 131 -7.84 -7.73 -16.65
C PRO A 131 -6.68 -6.77 -16.93
N ILE A 132 -5.54 -7.31 -17.39
CA ILE A 132 -4.27 -6.58 -17.53
C ILE A 132 -4.39 -5.36 -18.44
N GLU A 133 -5.15 -5.48 -19.53
CA GLU A 133 -5.37 -4.42 -20.52
C GLU A 133 -6.07 -3.21 -19.91
N SER A 134 -6.86 -3.42 -18.84
CA SER A 134 -7.53 -2.31 -18.15
C SER A 134 -6.54 -1.40 -17.42
N ALA A 135 -5.33 -1.87 -17.10
CA ALA A 135 -4.32 -1.11 -16.37
C ALA A 135 -3.80 0.13 -17.12
N GLU A 136 -4.02 0.20 -18.44
CA GLU A 136 -3.67 1.36 -19.26
C GLU A 136 -4.52 2.60 -18.94
N TYR A 137 -5.69 2.42 -18.32
CA TYR A 137 -6.64 3.49 -18.05
C TYR A 137 -6.60 3.94 -16.59
N GLU A 138 -6.87 5.23 -16.35
CA GLU A 138 -6.96 5.77 -15.00
C GLU A 138 -8.10 5.11 -14.22
N GLY A 139 -7.70 4.43 -13.12
CA GLY A 139 -8.59 3.64 -12.28
C GLY A 139 -8.84 2.22 -12.78
N GLY A 140 -8.09 1.73 -13.77
CA GLY A 140 -8.08 0.34 -14.19
C GLY A 140 -7.49 -0.62 -13.14
N LEU A 141 -6.93 -1.75 -13.56
CA LEU A 141 -6.31 -2.71 -12.66
C LEU A 141 -5.03 -2.15 -12.02
N HIS A 142 -4.97 -2.12 -10.69
CA HIS A 142 -3.77 -1.69 -9.95
C HIS A 142 -3.81 -2.15 -8.49
N PHE A 143 -2.67 -2.11 -7.81
CA PHE A 143 -2.64 -2.16 -6.35
C PHE A 143 -3.02 -0.79 -5.78
N GLY A 144 -3.96 -0.78 -4.84
CA GLY A 144 -4.49 0.45 -4.21
C GLY A 144 -3.84 0.80 -2.87
N GLY A 145 -3.37 -0.20 -2.15
CA GLY A 145 -2.92 -0.02 -0.77
C GLY A 145 -2.29 -1.27 -0.17
N PHE A 146 -1.62 -1.08 0.96
CA PHE A 146 -1.04 -2.13 1.77
C PHE A 146 -1.19 -1.75 3.24
N ASP A 147 -1.54 -2.71 4.09
CA ASP A 147 -1.64 -2.55 5.53
C ASP A 147 -1.48 -3.88 6.28
N TRP A 148 -1.74 -3.85 7.58
CA TRP A 148 -1.78 -5.05 8.42
C TRP A 148 -3.24 -5.43 8.69
N GLY A 149 -3.54 -6.72 8.50
CA GLY A 149 -4.80 -7.33 8.90
C GLY A 149 -4.61 -8.30 10.06
N LYS A 150 -5.69 -9.00 10.40
CA LYS A 150 -5.64 -10.20 11.23
C LYS A 150 -6.22 -11.37 10.46
N ASP A 151 -5.62 -12.55 10.62
CA ASP A 151 -6.20 -13.80 10.14
C ASP A 151 -7.34 -14.27 11.07
N ASP A 152 -7.96 -15.40 10.71
CA ASP A 152 -9.07 -16.00 11.47
C ASP A 152 -8.63 -16.47 12.89
N ASN A 153 -7.32 -16.62 13.12
CA ASN A 153 -6.74 -16.97 14.42
C ASN A 153 -6.31 -15.74 15.22
N GLY A 154 -6.48 -14.52 14.68
CA GLY A 154 -6.07 -13.27 15.30
C GLY A 154 -4.59 -12.91 15.13
N ASN A 155 -3.82 -13.67 14.35
CA ASN A 155 -2.42 -13.36 14.03
C ASN A 155 -2.35 -12.16 13.08
N LEU A 156 -1.36 -11.30 13.26
CA LEU A 156 -1.12 -10.21 12.31
C LEU A 156 -0.61 -10.78 10.98
N ILE A 157 -1.19 -10.31 9.89
CA ILE A 157 -0.81 -10.66 8.52
C ILE A 157 -0.63 -9.40 7.69
N ASN A 158 0.18 -9.48 6.64
CA ASN A 158 0.23 -8.41 5.66
C ASN A 158 -0.95 -8.55 4.69
N ARG A 159 -1.57 -7.42 4.37
CA ARG A 159 -2.70 -7.35 3.45
C ARG A 159 -2.41 -6.35 2.35
N ILE A 160 -2.73 -6.71 1.11
CA ILE A 160 -2.62 -5.85 -0.06
C ILE A 160 -3.99 -5.69 -0.72
N GLU A 161 -4.26 -4.49 -1.19
CA GLU A 161 -5.49 -4.11 -1.86
C GLU A 161 -5.28 -4.11 -3.38
N ILE A 162 -6.15 -4.80 -4.11
CA ILE A 162 -6.19 -4.81 -5.58
C ILE A 162 -7.49 -4.14 -6.00
N ILE A 163 -7.37 -3.12 -6.86
CA ILE A 163 -8.48 -2.34 -7.39
C ILE A 163 -8.65 -2.66 -8.87
N TYR A 164 -9.91 -2.74 -9.32
CA TYR A 164 -10.28 -2.87 -10.72
C TYR A 164 -11.50 -2.01 -11.03
N ASP A 165 -11.47 -1.35 -12.18
CA ASP A 165 -12.59 -0.57 -12.72
C ASP A 165 -13.13 0.45 -11.69
N ARG A 166 -12.19 1.20 -11.09
CA ARG A 166 -12.31 2.31 -10.11
C ARG A 166 -12.87 1.95 -8.75
N ASP A 167 -13.91 1.14 -8.75
CA ASP A 167 -14.77 0.96 -7.60
C ASP A 167 -14.60 -0.41 -6.97
N TRP A 168 -14.16 -1.43 -7.72
CA TRP A 168 -14.10 -2.80 -7.20
C TRP A 168 -12.78 -3.07 -6.51
N ILE A 169 -12.87 -3.63 -5.31
CA ILE A 169 -11.72 -3.89 -4.46
C ILE A 169 -11.74 -5.34 -3.99
N GLU A 170 -10.58 -5.99 -4.00
CA GLU A 170 -10.32 -7.16 -3.18
C GLU A 170 -9.08 -6.96 -2.30
N TRP A 171 -9.15 -7.49 -1.09
CA TRP A 171 -8.00 -7.54 -0.19
C TRP A 171 -7.47 -8.96 -0.12
N ARG A 172 -6.16 -9.10 -0.28
CA ARG A 172 -5.46 -10.38 -0.31
C ARG A 172 -4.36 -10.43 0.74
N GLU A 173 -4.11 -11.62 1.26
CA GLU A 173 -2.92 -11.87 2.06
C GLU A 173 -1.68 -11.85 1.15
N ILE A 174 -0.60 -11.22 1.62
CA ILE A 174 0.68 -11.18 0.91
C ILE A 174 1.82 -11.61 1.82
N ASN A 175 2.73 -12.44 1.31
CA ASN A 175 3.99 -12.71 1.96
C ASN A 175 5.03 -11.68 1.49
N ALA A 176 5.50 -10.82 2.40
CA ALA A 176 6.45 -9.76 2.04
C ALA A 176 7.86 -10.28 1.67
N GLU A 177 8.23 -11.49 2.09
CA GLU A 177 9.50 -12.10 1.72
C GLU A 177 9.43 -12.74 0.32
N THR A 178 8.34 -13.41 -0.02
CA THR A 178 8.23 -14.07 -1.35
C THR A 178 7.55 -13.20 -2.40
N GLY A 179 6.79 -12.18 -1.98
CA GLY A 179 5.87 -11.41 -2.83
C GLY A 179 4.64 -12.18 -3.29
N GLU A 180 4.42 -13.39 -2.77
CA GLU A 180 3.29 -14.23 -3.14
C GLU A 180 1.99 -13.68 -2.54
N ILE A 181 0.98 -13.51 -3.39
CA ILE A 181 -0.36 -13.08 -2.99
C ILE A 181 -1.30 -14.29 -3.00
N THR A 182 -1.89 -14.59 -1.84
CA THR A 182 -2.59 -15.86 -1.60
C THR A 182 -4.06 -15.65 -1.27
N LYS A 183 -4.50 -15.77 -0.02
CA LYS A 183 -5.91 -15.89 0.37
C LYS A 183 -6.72 -14.63 0.07
N LEU A 184 -7.98 -14.80 -0.36
CA LEU A 184 -8.98 -13.72 -0.38
C LEU A 184 -9.44 -13.42 1.05
N LEU A 185 -9.16 -12.20 1.52
CA LEU A 185 -9.51 -11.76 2.87
C LEU A 185 -10.83 -10.99 2.89
N GLY A 186 -11.19 -10.35 1.78
CA GLY A 186 -12.45 -9.64 1.62
C GLY A 186 -12.56 -8.99 0.26
N SER A 187 -13.74 -8.49 -0.07
CA SER A 187 -13.94 -7.65 -1.26
C SER A 187 -15.10 -6.69 -1.05
N GLY A 188 -15.14 -5.63 -1.85
CA GLY A 188 -16.14 -4.59 -1.70
C GLY A 188 -16.18 -3.62 -2.87
N ARG A 189 -16.92 -2.54 -2.66
CA ARG A 189 -16.98 -1.38 -3.54
C ARG A 189 -16.53 -0.14 -2.78
N ARG A 190 -15.68 0.68 -3.39
CA ARG A 190 -15.19 1.95 -2.85
C ARG A 190 -16.24 3.05 -2.87
#